data_AF-A0AAN7SAJ9-F1
#
_entry.id   AF-A0AAN7SAJ9-F1
#
_cell.length_a   1.000
_cell.length_b   1.000
_cell.length_c   1.000
_cell.angle_alpha   90.00
_cell.angle_beta   90.00
_cell.angle_gamma   90.00
#
_symmetry.space_group_name_H-M   'P 1'
#
loop_
_entity.id
_entity.type
_entity.pdbx_description
1 polymer ?
#
loop_
_entity_poly.entity_id
_entity_poly.type
_entity_poly.pdbx_seq_one_letter_code
_entity_poly.pdbx_strand_id
1 'polypeptide(L)'
;MEGLDEDGGCRMKCFRVMRQMKEDVWCAGNKPVITAYHLQTVLFWTCEKYPRTKDWRCFPEAFLRLVQKLHKCVSQHFLKHYFVKNTNLLKYANTSDLDLVASKLAVFLENPVFCLD
;
A
#
# COMPACT_ATOMS: atom_id res chain seq x y z
N MET A 1 5.85 -9.55 12.42
CA MET A 1 6.50 -8.46 11.68
C MET A 1 7.12 -7.46 12.67
N GLU A 2 7.61 -7.96 13.81
CA GLU A 2 8.27 -7.15 14.81
C GLU A 2 9.72 -6.90 14.36
N GLY A 3 10.30 -5.77 14.76
CA GLY A 3 11.69 -5.43 14.46
C GLY A 3 11.99 -4.83 13.08
N LEU A 4 11.01 -4.68 12.17
CA LEU A 4 11.26 -4.12 10.81
C LEU A 4 11.83 -2.69 10.79
N ASP A 5 11.63 -1.95 11.88
CA ASP A 5 12.08 -0.57 12.05
C ASP A 5 13.21 -0.46 13.09
N GLU A 6 13.78 -1.57 13.57
CA GLU A 6 14.96 -1.56 14.48
C GLU A 6 16.19 -0.91 13.84
N ASP A 7 16.25 -0.88 12.51
CA ASP A 7 17.28 -0.17 11.75
C ASP A 7 17.06 1.37 11.72
N GLY A 8 16.03 1.89 12.38
CA GLY A 8 15.65 3.30 12.37
C GLY A 8 14.87 3.72 11.12
N GLY A 9 14.34 2.77 10.35
CA GLY A 9 13.37 3.03 9.28
C GLY A 9 11.94 3.27 9.80
N CYS A 10 11.00 3.51 8.88
CA CYS A 10 9.58 3.72 9.20
C CYS A 10 8.63 2.78 8.43
N ARG A 11 9.08 1.60 8.01
CA ARG A 11 8.31 0.61 7.24
C ARG A 11 7.01 0.24 7.96
N MET A 12 7.09 -0.03 9.27
CA MET A 12 5.93 -0.40 10.07
C MET A 12 5.00 0.79 10.27
N LYS A 13 5.57 1.99 10.52
CA LYS A 13 4.78 3.22 10.61
C LYS A 13 4.01 3.48 9.31
N CYS A 14 4.67 3.41 8.16
CA CYS A 14 4.03 3.57 6.85
C CYS A 14 2.95 2.52 6.62
N PHE A 15 3.19 1.26 6.99
CA PHE A 15 2.19 0.20 6.87
C PHE A 15 0.96 0.45 7.74
N ARG A 16 1.13 0.89 8.99
CA ARG A 16 0.02 1.23 9.89
C ARG A 16 -0.83 2.37 9.34
N VAL A 17 -0.21 3.45 8.90
CA VAL A 17 -0.93 4.58 8.29
C VAL A 17 -1.65 4.14 7.01
N MET A 18 -1.04 3.27 6.20
CA MET A 18 -1.66 2.78 4.96
C MET A 18 -2.91 1.94 5.25
N ARG A 19 -2.89 1.15 6.32
CA ARG A 19 -4.08 0.43 6.79
C ARG A 19 -5.17 1.39 7.23
N GLN A 20 -4.82 2.43 7.99
CA GLN A 20 -5.79 3.45 8.44
C GLN A 20 -6.44 4.15 7.24
N MET A 21 -5.64 4.67 6.30
CA MET A 21 -6.14 5.33 5.09
C MET A 21 -7.04 4.40 4.24
N LYS A 22 -6.76 3.09 4.22
CA LYS A 22 -7.59 2.11 3.55
C LYS A 22 -8.96 1.94 4.22
N GLU A 23 -9.03 1.95 5.55
CA GLU A 23 -10.31 1.88 6.27
C GLU A 23 -11.11 3.18 6.14
N ASP A 24 -10.44 4.33 6.29
CA ASP A 24 -11.15 5.62 6.46
C ASP A 24 -11.48 6.31 5.13
N VAL A 25 -10.62 6.16 4.12
CA VAL A 25 -10.67 7.00 2.91
C VAL A 25 -10.86 6.15 1.65
N TRP A 26 -9.93 5.22 1.39
CA TRP A 26 -9.86 4.57 0.09
C TRP A 26 -10.92 3.47 -0.08
N CYS A 27 -11.15 2.66 0.95
CA CYS A 27 -12.08 1.52 0.89
C CYS A 27 -13.12 1.53 2.02
N ALA A 28 -13.60 2.71 2.43
CA ALA A 28 -14.62 2.83 3.47
C ALA A 28 -15.87 2.00 3.14
N GLY A 29 -16.24 1.07 4.04
CA GLY A 29 -17.40 0.17 3.88
C GLY A 29 -17.17 -1.26 4.35
N ASN A 30 -18.23 -2.07 4.38
CA ASN A 30 -18.23 -3.41 5.01
C ASN A 30 -17.52 -4.53 4.21
N LYS A 31 -17.16 -4.29 2.93
CA LYS A 31 -16.51 -5.30 2.06
C LYS A 31 -15.46 -4.62 1.17
N PRO A 32 -14.26 -4.33 1.71
CA PRO A 32 -13.26 -3.60 0.94
C PRO A 32 -12.61 -4.51 -0.12
N VAL A 33 -12.54 -4.02 -1.36
CA VAL A 33 -11.86 -4.70 -2.48
C VAL A 33 -10.35 -4.87 -2.23
N ILE A 34 -9.77 -4.02 -1.37
CA ILE A 34 -8.40 -4.13 -0.87
C ILE A 34 -8.41 -4.63 0.58
N THR A 35 -7.64 -5.67 0.87
CA THR A 35 -7.50 -6.25 2.21
C THR A 35 -6.17 -5.87 2.86
N ALA A 36 -6.03 -6.10 4.16
CA ALA A 36 -4.75 -5.94 4.85
C ALA A 36 -3.64 -6.81 4.25
N TYR A 37 -3.98 -7.98 3.70
CA TYR A 37 -3.04 -8.87 3.02
C TYR A 37 -2.50 -8.27 1.71
N HIS A 38 -3.34 -7.57 0.96
CA HIS A 38 -2.89 -6.83 -0.23
C HIS A 38 -1.89 -5.73 0.15
N LEU A 39 -2.19 -4.97 1.22
CA LEU A 39 -1.27 -3.93 1.71
C LEU A 39 0.05 -4.50 2.21
N GLN A 40 0.01 -5.66 2.89
CA GLN A 40 1.22 -6.36 3.33
C GLN A 40 2.07 -6.83 2.15
N THR A 41 1.43 -7.33 1.09
CA THR A 41 2.11 -7.72 -0.14
C THR A 41 2.73 -6.51 -0.85
N VAL A 42 2.06 -5.35 -0.84
CA VAL A 42 2.61 -4.08 -1.32
C VAL A 42 3.84 -3.67 -0.51
N LEU A 43 3.80 -3.78 0.82
CA LEU A 43 4.95 -3.52 1.69
C LEU A 43 6.14 -4.41 1.32
N PHE A 44 5.93 -5.72 1.19
CA PHE A 44 7.01 -6.65 0.84
C PHE A 44 7.70 -6.30 -0.48
N TRP A 45 6.93 -6.08 -1.55
CA TRP A 45 7.51 -5.68 -2.84
C TRP A 45 8.20 -4.32 -2.79
N THR A 46 7.73 -3.40 -1.94
CA THR A 46 8.37 -2.09 -1.79
C THR A 46 9.67 -2.19 -1.02
N CYS A 47 9.73 -3.04 0.02
CA CYS A 47 10.97 -3.36 0.73
C CYS A 47 11.99 -4.05 -0.17
N GLU A 48 11.57 -4.94 -1.06
CA GLU A 48 12.47 -5.57 -2.04
C GLU A 48 13.04 -4.54 -3.03
N LYS A 49 12.19 -3.59 -3.48
CA LYS A 49 12.62 -2.50 -4.37
C LYS A 49 13.56 -1.49 -3.67
N TYR A 50 13.33 -1.21 -2.39
CA TYR A 50 14.07 -0.24 -1.60
C TYR A 50 14.66 -0.92 -0.36
N PRO A 51 15.74 -1.70 -0.50
CA PRO A 51 16.22 -2.54 0.60
C PRO A 51 16.97 -1.75 1.69
N ARG A 52 17.39 -0.51 1.42
CA ARG A 52 18.31 0.22 2.31
C ARG A 52 17.53 1.06 3.32
N THR A 53 17.99 1.08 4.57
CA THR A 53 17.43 1.92 5.64
C THR A 53 17.23 3.38 5.24
N LYS A 54 18.18 3.97 4.49
CA LYS A 54 18.09 5.37 4.04
C LYS A 54 16.83 5.66 3.21
N ASP A 55 16.30 4.66 2.51
CA ASP A 55 15.09 4.80 1.72
C ASP A 55 13.84 4.88 2.62
N TRP A 56 13.94 4.47 3.89
CA TRP A 56 12.86 4.41 4.87
C TRP A 56 13.05 5.40 6.03
N ARG A 57 14.02 6.31 5.97
CA ARG A 57 14.24 7.29 7.06
C ARG A 57 13.20 8.41 7.08
N CYS A 58 12.77 8.84 5.90
CA CYS A 58 11.81 9.94 5.79
C CYS A 58 10.40 9.38 5.56
N PHE A 59 9.53 9.58 6.54
CA PHE A 59 8.19 8.99 6.55
C PHE A 59 7.31 9.42 5.37
N PRO A 60 7.18 10.72 5.02
CA PRO A 60 6.32 11.13 3.92
C PRO A 60 6.71 10.45 2.59
N GLU A 61 7.99 10.43 2.26
CA GLU A 61 8.53 9.86 1.03
C GLU A 61 8.42 8.34 1.02
N ALA A 62 8.72 7.68 2.15
CA ALA A 62 8.56 6.25 2.29
C ALA A 62 7.10 5.81 2.15
N PHE A 63 6.19 6.57 2.76
CA PHE A 63 4.75 6.33 2.66
C PHE A 63 4.26 6.52 1.22
N LEU A 64 4.66 7.61 0.55
CA LEU A 64 4.28 7.86 -0.83
C LEU A 64 4.75 6.74 -1.78
N ARG A 65 5.91 6.12 -1.53
CA ARG A 65 6.34 4.95 -2.32
C ARG A 65 5.37 3.77 -2.19
N LEU A 66 4.84 3.52 -0.98
CA LEU A 66 3.84 2.48 -0.77
C LEU A 66 2.52 2.82 -1.48
N VAL A 67 2.05 4.07 -1.36
CA VAL A 67 0.82 4.52 -2.01
C VAL A 67 0.95 4.45 -3.54
N GLN A 68 2.06 4.90 -4.10
CA GLN A 68 2.35 4.79 -5.53
C GLN A 68 2.38 3.33 -6.00
N LYS A 69 2.98 2.43 -5.20
CA LYS A 69 3.00 1.00 -5.50
C LYS A 69 1.59 0.41 -5.48
N LEU A 70 0.78 0.76 -4.47
CA LEU A 70 -0.61 0.34 -4.37
C LEU A 70 -1.43 0.86 -5.56
N HIS A 71 -1.35 2.17 -5.85
CA HIS A 71 -2.02 2.80 -6.99
C HIS A 71 -1.69 2.05 -8.27
N LYS A 72 -0.40 1.85 -8.59
CA LYS A 72 0.01 1.09 -9.78
C LYS A 72 -0.62 -0.30 -9.83
N CYS A 73 -0.60 -1.05 -8.73
CA CYS A 73 -1.15 -2.40 -8.69
C CYS A 73 -2.68 -2.41 -8.90
N VAL A 74 -3.39 -1.44 -8.30
CA VAL A 74 -4.83 -1.33 -8.43
C VAL A 74 -5.23 -0.85 -9.82
N SER A 75 -4.58 0.17 -10.39
CA SER A 75 -4.83 0.64 -11.77
C SER A 75 -4.55 -0.41 -12.84
N GLN A 76 -3.66 -1.37 -12.57
CA GLN A 76 -3.33 -2.47 -13.49
C GLN A 76 -4.16 -3.73 -13.22
N HIS A 77 -5.04 -3.71 -12.21
CA HIS A 77 -5.75 -4.87 -11.68
C HIS A 77 -4.80 -6.06 -11.39
N PHE A 78 -3.56 -5.75 -10.98
CA PHE A 78 -2.49 -6.73 -10.85
C PHE A 78 -1.60 -6.48 -9.63
N LEU A 79 -1.66 -7.40 -8.67
CA LEU A 79 -0.74 -7.50 -7.53
C LEU A 79 -0.18 -8.91 -7.47
N LYS A 80 1.08 -9.07 -7.87
CA LYS A 80 1.78 -10.35 -7.78
C LYS A 80 1.86 -10.80 -6.32
N HIS A 81 1.48 -12.04 -6.04
CA HIS A 81 1.69 -12.64 -4.73
C HIS A 81 3.20 -12.73 -4.43
N TYR A 82 3.60 -12.40 -3.20
CA TYR A 82 5.02 -12.37 -2.83
C TYR A 82 5.67 -13.76 -2.80
N PHE A 83 5.05 -14.72 -2.10
CA PHE A 83 5.57 -16.09 -1.97
C PHE A 83 5.16 -17.06 -3.09
N VAL A 84 3.90 -17.02 -3.54
CA VAL A 84 3.37 -17.94 -4.56
C VAL A 84 3.62 -17.39 -5.95
N LYS A 85 4.37 -18.14 -6.77
CA LYS A 85 4.71 -17.74 -8.15
C LYS A 85 3.46 -17.70 -9.03
N ASN A 86 3.46 -16.79 -10.00
CA ASN A 86 2.43 -16.65 -11.04
C ASN A 86 0.99 -16.44 -10.52
N THR A 87 0.83 -15.96 -9.29
CA THR A 87 -0.48 -15.64 -8.70
C THR A 87 -0.71 -14.13 -8.68
N ASN A 88 -1.85 -13.67 -9.22
CA ASN A 88 -2.34 -12.31 -9.08
C ASN A 88 -3.40 -12.27 -7.97
N LEU A 89 -3.15 -11.49 -6.92
CA LEU A 89 -4.06 -11.33 -5.79
C LEU A 89 -5.34 -10.54 -6.13
N LEU A 90 -5.33 -9.76 -7.21
CA LEU A 90 -6.48 -8.96 -7.64
C LEU A 90 -7.31 -9.63 -8.75
N LYS A 91 -6.99 -10.88 -9.12
CA LYS A 91 -7.60 -11.56 -10.29
C LYS A 91 -9.13 -11.64 -10.25
N TYR A 92 -9.71 -11.78 -9.07
CA TYR A 92 -11.16 -11.96 -8.88
C TYR A 92 -11.83 -10.77 -8.18
N ALA A 93 -11.10 -9.68 -7.99
CA ALA A 93 -11.66 -8.45 -7.47
C ALA A 93 -12.56 -7.78 -8.52
N ASN A 94 -13.60 -7.09 -8.06
CA ASN A 94 -14.46 -6.30 -8.94
C ASN A 94 -13.63 -5.15 -9.56
N THR A 95 -13.61 -5.07 -10.89
CA THR A 95 -12.80 -4.09 -11.62
C THR A 95 -13.27 -2.66 -11.40
N SER A 96 -14.58 -2.42 -11.29
CA SER A 96 -15.13 -1.09 -11.01
C SER A 96 -14.78 -0.60 -9.62
N ASP A 97 -14.79 -1.49 -8.62
CA ASP A 97 -14.35 -1.14 -7.26
C ASP A 97 -12.84 -0.85 -7.24
N LEU A 98 -12.04 -1.61 -7.99
CA LEU A 98 -10.61 -1.34 -8.15
C LEU A 98 -10.37 0.02 -8.81
N ASP A 99 -11.10 0.36 -9.86
CA ASP A 99 -10.97 1.65 -10.55
C ASP A 99 -11.35 2.81 -9.63
N LEU A 100 -12.41 2.66 -8.84
CA LEU A 100 -12.79 3.65 -7.82
C LEU A 100 -11.68 3.87 -6.79
N VAL A 101 -11.06 2.79 -6.30
CA VAL A 101 -9.92 2.88 -5.38
C VAL A 101 -8.72 3.54 -6.07
N ALA A 102 -8.45 3.21 -7.33
CA ALA A 102 -7.38 3.85 -8.11
C ALA A 102 -7.61 5.36 -8.22
N SER A 103 -8.82 5.81 -8.53
CA SER A 103 -9.17 7.24 -8.59
C SER A 103 -8.95 7.94 -7.25
N LYS A 104 -9.37 7.33 -6.13
CA LYS A 104 -9.13 7.91 -4.80
C LYS A 104 -7.64 8.00 -4.45
N LEU A 105 -6.86 6.99 -4.82
CA LEU A 105 -5.41 7.00 -4.63
C LEU A 105 -4.73 8.06 -5.51
N ALA A 106 -5.19 8.26 -6.74
CA ALA A 106 -4.69 9.32 -7.62
C ALA A 106 -4.92 10.71 -7.03
N VAL A 107 -6.14 11.01 -6.56
CA VAL A 107 -6.47 12.28 -5.88
C VAL A 107 -5.59 12.48 -4.64
N PHE A 108 -5.38 11.45 -3.83
CA PHE A 108 -4.47 11.53 -2.68
C PHE A 108 -3.02 11.84 -3.11
N LEU A 109 -2.54 11.25 -4.20
CA LEU A 109 -1.16 11.46 -4.67
C LEU A 109 -0.92 12.86 -5.23
N GLU A 110 -1.96 13.54 -5.72
CA GLU A 110 -1.88 14.94 -6.16
C GLU A 110 -1.71 15.91 -4.99
N ASN A 111 -2.38 15.64 -3.86
CA ASN A 111 -2.25 16.44 -2.65
C ASN A 111 -2.25 15.55 -1.38
N PRO A 112 -1.07 15.01 -1.00
CA PRO A 112 -0.98 14.06 0.10
C PRO A 112 -1.28 14.71 1.46
N VAL A 113 -2.42 14.34 2.04
CA VAL A 113 -2.79 14.72 3.41
C VAL A 113 -2.61 13.51 4.32
N PHE A 114 -1.62 13.57 5.19
CA PHE A 114 -1.36 12.49 6.14
C PHE A 114 -2.27 12.65 7.36
N CYS A 115 -3.11 11.65 7.65
CA CYS A 115 -3.69 11.50 8.99
C CYS A 115 -2.56 11.12 9.95
N LEU A 116 -2.00 12.12 10.62
CA LEU A 116 -1.04 11.98 11.71
C LEU A 116 -1.79 12.32 13.00
N ASP A 117 -2.54 11.35 13.52
CA ASP A 117 -2.98 11.38 14.91
C ASP A 117 -1.89 10.77 15.81
#